data_AF-A0A0F9B3B8-F1
#
_entry.id   AF-A0A0F9B3B8-F1
#
_cell.length_a   1.000
_cell.length_b   1.000
_cell.length_c   1.000
_cell.angle_alpha   90.00
_cell.angle_beta   90.00
_cell.angle_gamma   90.00
#
_symmetry.space_group_name_H-M   'P 1'
#
loop_
_entity.id
_entity.type
_entity.pdbx_description
1 polymer ?
#
loop_
_entity_poly.entity_id
_entity_poly.type
_entity_poly.pdbx_seq_one_letter_code
_entity_poly.pdbx_strand_id
1 'polypeptide(L)'
;MITGTIHETLALTTPSGRSVTVQILTPDGTLPNATEIRKQEQEWEAKATAYEQQRLDPMLINRSHFAAEVLFLAAQGVQQKHPGILLSQDLAGRILGVLLYTLPDPPRRTRGTISLMAIDPTYLAGSPGSDQLRGIGTTLTMVVGQIFVARDVPEVCLHPLDEAAHRFWQGRGFPPRTPGGPACIRGPVEVAQLAARCGHEHPDLPDQGDSLFVGSFEATERVRLPRLKGLY
;
A
#
# COMPACT_ATOMS: atom_id res chain seq x y z
N MET A 1 -3.70 6.11 -18.98
CA MET A 1 -4.50 6.40 -17.76
C MET A 1 -5.28 5.15 -17.43
N ILE A 2 -5.25 4.73 -16.16
CA ILE A 2 -5.91 3.50 -15.71
C ILE A 2 -7.39 3.79 -15.48
N THR A 3 -8.24 2.88 -15.94
CA THR A 3 -9.69 2.94 -15.79
C THR A 3 -10.16 1.95 -14.72
N GLY A 4 -11.29 2.24 -14.08
CA GLY A 4 -11.82 1.38 -13.03
C GLY A 4 -12.93 2.04 -12.22
N THR A 5 -13.34 1.35 -11.16
CA THR A 5 -14.29 1.90 -10.19
C THR A 5 -13.56 2.80 -9.22
N ILE A 6 -13.88 4.10 -9.25
CA ILE A 6 -13.35 5.09 -8.30
C ILE A 6 -14.13 4.96 -6.99
N HIS A 7 -13.40 4.78 -5.89
CA HIS A 7 -13.97 4.70 -4.53
C HIS A 7 -13.91 6.04 -3.82
N GLU A 8 -12.82 6.79 -4.01
CA GLU A 8 -12.58 8.04 -3.30
C GLU A 8 -11.78 9.00 -4.18
N THR A 9 -12.01 10.30 -4.04
CA THR A 9 -11.18 11.36 -4.64
C THR A 9 -10.91 12.42 -3.58
N LEU A 10 -9.64 12.68 -3.33
CA LEU A 10 -9.20 13.52 -2.21
C LEU A 10 -7.91 14.26 -2.56
N ALA A 11 -7.57 15.27 -1.75
CA ALA A 11 -6.34 16.02 -1.90
C ALA A 11 -5.34 15.63 -0.81
N LEU A 12 -4.22 15.04 -1.22
CA LEU A 12 -3.08 14.81 -0.35
C LEU A 12 -2.16 16.03 -0.40
N THR A 13 -1.61 16.41 0.76
CA THR A 13 -0.77 17.61 0.86
C THR A 13 0.63 17.21 1.31
N THR A 14 1.63 17.86 0.75
CA THR A 14 3.04 17.70 1.13
C THR A 14 3.44 18.72 2.20
N PRO A 15 4.61 18.57 2.83
CA PRO A 15 5.11 19.55 3.81
C PRO A 15 5.30 20.96 3.25
N SER A 16 5.61 21.10 1.96
CA SER A 16 5.74 22.42 1.31
C SER A 16 4.39 23.08 0.99
N GLY A 17 3.27 22.42 1.28
CA GLY A 17 1.93 22.89 0.93
C GLY A 17 1.50 22.53 -0.50
N ARG A 18 2.29 21.75 -1.25
CA ARG A 18 1.84 21.23 -2.55
C ARG A 18 0.67 20.27 -2.32
N SER A 19 -0.43 20.53 -3.01
CA SER A 19 -1.60 19.65 -3.01
C SER A 19 -1.61 18.79 -4.26
N VAL A 20 -1.82 17.49 -4.09
CA VAL A 20 -1.96 16.50 -5.16
C VAL A 20 -3.32 15.85 -5.01
N THR A 21 -4.19 16.06 -6.00
CA THR A 21 -5.46 15.33 -6.08
C THR A 21 -5.20 13.89 -6.48
N VAL A 22 -5.70 12.96 -5.67
CA VAL A 22 -5.55 11.53 -5.88
C VAL A 22 -6.91 10.86 -5.97
N GLN A 23 -6.99 9.84 -6.82
CA GLN A 23 -8.12 8.96 -6.97
C GLN A 23 -7.74 7.57 -6.48
N ILE A 24 -8.54 7.02 -5.57
CA ILE A 24 -8.42 5.62 -5.16
C ILE A 24 -9.40 4.81 -5.99
N LEU A 25 -8.91 3.80 -6.70
CA LEU A 25 -9.74 3.00 -7.61
C LEU A 25 -9.42 1.51 -7.56
N THR A 26 -10.42 0.69 -7.86
CA THR A 26 -10.21 -0.70 -8.29
C THR A 26 -10.09 -0.72 -9.82
N PRO A 27 -8.93 -1.12 -10.38
CA PRO A 27 -8.72 -1.09 -11.83
C PRO A 27 -9.57 -2.15 -12.54
N ASP A 28 -10.08 -1.82 -13.73
CA ASP A 28 -10.74 -2.82 -14.58
C ASP A 28 -9.73 -3.87 -15.05
N GLY A 29 -10.16 -5.13 -15.08
CA GLY A 29 -9.33 -6.27 -15.51
C GLY A 29 -9.12 -6.34 -17.03
N THR A 30 -8.47 -5.33 -17.59
CA THR A 30 -8.21 -5.16 -19.03
C THR A 30 -6.71 -5.18 -19.35
N LEU A 31 -6.35 -5.61 -20.56
CA LEU A 31 -4.96 -5.60 -21.01
C LEU A 31 -4.35 -4.18 -21.02
N PRO A 32 -5.04 -3.13 -21.50
CA PRO A 32 -4.51 -1.76 -21.43
C PRO A 32 -4.16 -1.31 -20.01
N ASN A 33 -5.01 -1.60 -19.01
CA ASN A 33 -4.72 -1.26 -17.62
C ASN A 33 -3.50 -2.04 -17.12
N ALA A 34 -3.41 -3.35 -17.38
CA ALA A 34 -2.26 -4.15 -16.99
C ALA A 34 -0.96 -3.62 -17.62
N THR A 35 -0.98 -3.25 -18.91
CA THR A 35 0.17 -2.67 -19.61
C THR A 35 0.59 -1.33 -19.01
N GLU A 36 -0.35 -0.45 -18.68
CA GLU A 36 -0.04 0.84 -18.05
C GLU A 36 0.59 0.65 -16.66
N ILE A 37 0.07 -0.29 -15.86
CA ILE A 37 0.66 -0.63 -14.56
C ILE A 37 2.08 -1.19 -14.73
N ARG A 38 2.31 -2.07 -15.71
CA ARG A 38 3.66 -2.59 -16.03
C ARG A 38 4.64 -1.47 -16.41
N LYS A 39 4.19 -0.46 -17.15
CA LYS A 39 5.06 0.68 -17.50
C LYS A 39 5.53 1.43 -16.25
N GLN A 40 4.62 1.69 -15.31
CA GLN A 40 4.98 2.39 -14.08
C GLN A 40 5.80 1.53 -13.11
N GLU A 41 5.62 0.21 -13.14
CA GLU A 41 6.54 -0.71 -12.45
C GLU A 41 7.98 -0.57 -12.96
N GLN A 42 8.19 -0.49 -14.27
CA GLN A 42 9.53 -0.30 -14.83
C GLN A 42 10.15 1.03 -14.37
N GLU A 43 9.34 2.08 -14.26
CA GLU A 43 9.78 3.38 -13.73
C GLU A 43 10.16 3.28 -12.24
N TRP A 44 9.40 2.51 -11.44
CA TRP A 44 9.72 2.28 -10.02
C TRP A 44 10.99 1.43 -9.85
N GLU A 45 11.17 0.39 -10.66
CA GLU A 45 12.37 -0.45 -10.65
C GLU A 45 13.63 0.31 -11.09
N ALA A 46 13.50 1.18 -12.11
CA ALA A 46 14.59 2.06 -12.52
C ALA A 46 15.00 3.02 -11.39
N LYS A 47 14.05 3.55 -10.61
CA LYS A 47 14.34 4.37 -9.42
C LYS A 47 15.06 3.56 -8.34
N ALA A 48 14.58 2.36 -8.04
CA ALA A 48 15.21 1.48 -7.06
C ALA A 48 16.68 1.18 -7.43
N THR A 49 16.92 0.88 -8.71
CA THR A 49 18.27 0.67 -9.26
C THR A 49 19.14 1.93 -9.15
N ALA A 50 18.57 3.11 -9.43
CA ALA A 50 19.29 4.38 -9.28
C ALA A 50 19.67 4.66 -7.81
N TYR A 51 18.78 4.35 -6.85
CA TYR A 51 19.08 4.47 -5.41
C TYR A 51 20.20 3.51 -4.98
N GLU A 52 20.23 2.29 -5.54
CA GLU A 52 21.33 1.35 -5.32
C GLU A 52 22.67 1.88 -5.86
N GLN A 53 22.68 2.41 -7.09
CA GLN A 53 23.88 2.99 -7.70
C GLN A 53 24.42 4.21 -6.92
N GLN A 54 23.52 5.01 -6.36
CA GLN A 54 23.85 6.15 -5.50
C GLN A 54 24.28 5.75 -4.10
N ARG A 55 24.19 4.45 -3.75
CA ARG A 55 24.50 3.91 -2.41
C ARG A 55 23.72 4.63 -1.31
N LEU A 56 22.43 4.87 -1.56
CA LEU A 56 21.53 5.39 -0.55
C LEU A 56 21.32 4.37 0.58
N ASP A 57 20.53 4.75 1.58
CA ASP A 57 20.18 3.88 2.69
C ASP A 57 19.67 2.50 2.22
N PRO A 58 20.23 1.38 2.73
CA PRO A 58 19.83 0.04 2.31
C PRO A 58 18.34 -0.28 2.51
N MET A 59 17.70 0.29 3.54
CA MET A 59 16.27 0.07 3.78
C MET A 59 15.43 0.77 2.71
N LEU A 60 15.79 2.00 2.32
CA LEU A 60 15.16 2.69 1.19
C LEU A 60 15.28 1.86 -0.10
N ILE A 61 16.47 1.33 -0.39
CA ILE A 61 16.71 0.51 -1.59
C ILE A 61 15.80 -0.74 -1.58
N ASN A 62 15.77 -1.48 -0.46
CA ASN A 62 14.94 -2.67 -0.33
C ASN A 62 13.45 -2.37 -0.47
N ARG A 63 12.96 -1.31 0.18
CA ARG A 63 11.56 -0.88 0.08
C ARG A 63 11.21 -0.43 -1.34
N SER A 64 12.15 0.16 -2.07
CA SER A 64 11.94 0.61 -3.45
C SER A 64 11.79 -0.57 -4.43
N HIS A 65 12.65 -1.59 -4.31
CA HIS A 65 12.49 -2.82 -5.10
C HIS A 65 11.20 -3.57 -4.74
N PHE A 66 10.87 -3.63 -3.44
CA PHE A 66 9.60 -4.20 -3.02
C PHE A 66 8.42 -3.45 -3.66
N ALA A 67 8.46 -2.12 -3.72
CA ALA A 67 7.40 -1.34 -4.34
C ALA A 67 7.20 -1.70 -5.81
N ALA A 68 8.29 -1.81 -6.58
CA ALA A 68 8.24 -2.23 -7.97
C ALA A 68 7.62 -3.64 -8.12
N GLU A 69 8.04 -4.60 -7.28
CA GLU A 69 7.52 -5.98 -7.32
C GLU A 69 6.04 -6.06 -6.91
N VAL A 70 5.57 -5.27 -5.95
CA VAL A 70 4.13 -5.20 -5.63
C VAL A 70 3.34 -4.66 -6.82
N LEU A 71 3.89 -3.68 -7.54
CA LEU A 71 3.25 -3.14 -8.75
C LEU A 71 3.26 -4.14 -9.91
N PHE A 72 4.33 -4.95 -10.03
CA PHE A 72 4.39 -6.11 -10.94
C PHE A 72 3.25 -7.09 -10.64
N LEU A 73 3.06 -7.47 -9.38
CA LEU A 73 2.01 -8.39 -8.96
C LEU A 73 0.61 -7.79 -9.18
N ALA A 74 0.44 -6.49 -8.96
CA ALA A 74 -0.80 -5.81 -9.28
C ALA A 74 -1.12 -5.89 -10.77
N ALA A 75 -0.15 -5.66 -11.66
CA ALA A 75 -0.36 -5.78 -13.11
C ALA A 75 -0.78 -7.21 -13.51
N GLN A 76 -0.12 -8.23 -12.95
CA GLN A 76 -0.51 -9.62 -13.16
C GLN A 76 -1.93 -9.90 -12.65
N GLY A 77 -2.24 -9.42 -11.44
CA GLY A 77 -3.56 -9.59 -10.85
C GLY A 77 -4.66 -8.91 -11.67
N VAL A 78 -4.41 -7.71 -12.23
CA VAL A 78 -5.34 -7.05 -13.15
C VAL A 78 -5.56 -7.87 -14.41
N GLN A 79 -4.50 -8.42 -15.01
CA GLN A 79 -4.61 -9.29 -16.18
C GLN A 79 -5.42 -10.57 -15.86
N GLN A 80 -5.29 -11.09 -14.63
CA GLN A 80 -6.03 -12.26 -14.13
C GLN A 80 -7.42 -11.91 -13.55
N LYS A 81 -7.83 -10.63 -13.60
CA LYS A 81 -9.09 -10.13 -13.04
C LYS A 81 -9.26 -10.39 -11.54
N HIS A 82 -8.17 -10.31 -10.80
CA HIS A 82 -8.18 -10.44 -9.35
C HIS A 82 -8.92 -9.25 -8.70
N PRO A 83 -9.93 -9.47 -7.84
CA PRO A 83 -10.77 -8.38 -7.31
C PRO A 83 -10.08 -7.56 -6.22
N GLY A 84 -8.99 -8.08 -5.67
CA GLY A 84 -8.30 -7.56 -4.48
C GLY A 84 -7.22 -6.53 -4.76
N ILE A 85 -7.46 -5.56 -5.65
CA ILE A 85 -6.46 -4.55 -6.02
C ILE A 85 -7.05 -3.15 -5.87
N LEU A 86 -6.33 -2.28 -5.19
CA LEU A 86 -6.56 -0.84 -5.16
C LEU A 86 -5.31 -0.11 -5.63
N LEU A 87 -5.54 0.95 -6.41
CA LEU A 87 -4.52 1.88 -6.86
C LEU A 87 -4.86 3.27 -6.35
N SER A 88 -3.83 4.02 -5.95
CA SER A 88 -3.89 5.47 -5.79
C SER A 88 -3.22 6.10 -7.00
N GLN A 89 -3.96 6.89 -7.78
CA GLN A 89 -3.42 7.60 -8.96
C GLN A 89 -3.64 9.10 -8.85
N ASP A 90 -2.72 9.91 -9.37
CA ASP A 90 -2.97 11.34 -9.58
C ASP A 90 -3.80 11.61 -10.84
N LEU A 91 -4.19 12.87 -11.06
CA LEU A 91 -4.95 13.27 -12.24
C LEU A 91 -4.17 13.17 -13.56
N ALA A 92 -2.84 13.04 -13.51
CA ALA A 92 -2.00 12.76 -14.68
C ALA A 92 -1.96 11.25 -15.00
N GLY A 93 -2.54 10.41 -14.15
CA GLY A 93 -2.55 8.95 -14.28
C GLY A 93 -1.31 8.27 -13.73
N ARG A 94 -0.47 8.97 -12.96
CA ARG A 94 0.65 8.36 -12.24
C ARG A 94 0.13 7.64 -11.00
N ILE A 95 0.49 6.37 -10.86
CA ILE A 95 0.28 5.55 -9.69
C ILE A 95 1.23 6.05 -8.60
N LEU A 96 0.63 6.44 -7.48
CA LEU A 96 1.32 6.89 -6.29
C LEU A 96 1.39 5.79 -5.23
N GLY A 97 0.46 4.83 -5.28
CA GLY A 97 0.42 3.71 -4.38
C GLY A 97 -0.45 2.56 -4.85
N VAL A 98 -0.21 1.39 -4.28
CA VAL A 98 -0.87 0.14 -4.62
C VAL A 98 -1.11 -0.67 -3.35
N LEU A 99 -2.28 -1.27 -3.25
CA LEU A 99 -2.67 -2.14 -2.15
C LEU A 99 -3.32 -3.40 -2.72
N LEU A 100 -2.80 -4.57 -2.33
CA LEU A 100 -3.35 -5.87 -2.64
C LEU A 100 -3.99 -6.43 -1.37
N TYR A 101 -5.22 -6.90 -1.49
CA TYR A 101 -5.97 -7.44 -0.37
C TYR A 101 -6.69 -8.73 -0.76
N THR A 102 -6.98 -9.54 0.24
CA THR A 102 -7.76 -10.76 0.11
C THR A 102 -9.03 -10.61 0.91
N LEU A 103 -10.14 -10.94 0.25
CA LEU A 103 -11.45 -11.03 0.88
C LEU A 103 -11.63 -12.44 1.44
N PRO A 104 -12.32 -12.61 2.58
CA PRO A 104 -12.53 -13.93 3.12
C PRO A 104 -13.45 -14.75 2.21
N ASP A 105 -13.08 -16.01 2.00
CA ASP A 105 -13.92 -16.95 1.29
C ASP A 105 -15.18 -17.30 2.11
N PRO A 106 -16.36 -17.41 1.45
CA PRO A 106 -17.54 -18.00 2.08
C PRO A 106 -17.25 -19.45 2.52
N PRO A 107 -17.87 -19.95 3.61
CA PRO A 107 -18.97 -19.34 4.35
C PRO A 107 -18.54 -18.56 5.59
N ARG A 108 -17.27 -18.61 6.00
CA ARG A 108 -16.88 -18.12 7.33
C ARG A 108 -16.59 -16.62 7.38
N ARG A 109 -16.36 -15.93 6.26
CA ARG A 109 -16.25 -14.44 6.14
C ARG A 109 -15.53 -13.73 7.30
N THR A 110 -14.60 -14.38 7.98
CA THR A 110 -14.16 -13.90 9.30
C THR A 110 -13.06 -12.86 9.21
N ARG A 111 -12.25 -12.85 8.13
CA ARG A 111 -11.03 -12.04 8.05
C ARG A 111 -10.71 -11.57 6.63
N GLY A 112 -10.63 -10.26 6.46
CA GLY A 112 -9.95 -9.63 5.34
C GLY A 112 -8.47 -9.44 5.65
N THR A 113 -7.62 -9.56 4.63
CA THR A 113 -6.18 -9.37 4.78
C THR A 113 -5.68 -8.32 3.79
N ILE A 114 -4.94 -7.33 4.28
CA ILE A 114 -4.10 -6.48 3.43
C ILE A 114 -2.78 -7.22 3.26
N SER A 115 -2.58 -7.80 2.08
CA SER A 115 -1.48 -8.73 1.81
C SER A 115 -0.20 -8.01 1.43
N LEU A 116 -0.28 -6.99 0.59
CA LEU A 116 0.86 -6.21 0.13
C LEU A 116 0.44 -4.75 -0.02
N MET A 117 1.32 -3.83 0.35
CA MET A 117 1.10 -2.41 0.10
C MET A 117 2.41 -1.69 -0.14
N ALA A 118 2.43 -0.86 -1.17
CA ALA A 118 3.59 -0.08 -1.53
C ALA A 118 3.19 1.27 -2.12
N ILE A 119 4.13 2.20 -2.10
CA ILE A 119 4.00 3.52 -2.70
C ILE A 119 5.17 3.82 -3.61
N ASP A 120 5.02 4.84 -4.44
CA ASP A 120 6.08 5.29 -5.34
C ASP A 120 7.37 5.54 -4.55
N PRO A 121 8.53 4.97 -4.98
CA PRO A 121 9.81 5.15 -4.30
C PRO A 121 10.20 6.60 -4.00
N THR A 122 9.72 7.56 -4.80
CA THR A 122 9.95 9.00 -4.60
C THR A 122 9.31 9.56 -3.33
N TYR A 123 8.32 8.86 -2.76
CA TYR A 123 7.60 9.28 -1.55
C TYR A 123 7.91 8.40 -0.33
N LEU A 124 8.80 7.41 -0.48
CA LEU A 124 9.28 6.60 0.64
C LEU A 124 10.11 7.43 1.62
N ALA A 125 10.06 7.02 2.89
CA ALA A 125 10.93 7.53 3.96
C ALA A 125 12.39 7.49 3.53
N GLY A 126 13.13 8.59 3.75
CA GLY A 126 14.55 8.67 3.40
C GLY A 126 14.86 8.84 1.90
N SER A 127 13.86 8.86 1.02
CA SER A 127 14.07 9.17 -0.40
C SER A 127 14.61 10.60 -0.59
N PRO A 128 15.46 10.85 -1.61
CA PRO A 128 16.07 12.16 -1.86
C PRO A 128 15.07 13.23 -2.34
N GLY A 129 13.78 12.88 -2.49
CA GLY A 129 12.73 13.84 -2.82
C GLY A 129 12.46 14.78 -1.64
N SER A 130 12.62 16.09 -1.85
CA SER A 130 12.44 17.11 -0.82
C SER A 130 10.97 17.40 -0.45
N ASP A 131 10.01 16.83 -1.19
CA ASP A 131 8.60 17.15 -1.05
C ASP A 131 7.72 15.89 -1.07
N GLN A 132 7.87 15.10 -0.01
CA GLN A 132 7.23 13.80 0.09
C GLN A 132 5.72 13.93 0.34
N LEU A 133 4.92 13.20 -0.44
CA LEU A 133 3.47 13.16 -0.29
C LEU A 133 3.09 12.17 0.83
N ARG A 134 2.20 12.58 1.73
CA ARG A 134 1.77 11.79 2.90
C ARG A 134 0.38 11.23 2.75
N GLY A 135 0.11 10.12 3.44
CA GLY A 135 -1.23 9.55 3.56
C GLY A 135 -1.67 8.72 2.36
N ILE A 136 -0.76 8.34 1.45
CA ILE A 136 -1.09 7.47 0.32
C ILE A 136 -1.51 6.10 0.86
N GLY A 137 -0.68 5.51 1.74
CA GLY A 137 -0.97 4.20 2.32
C GLY A 137 -2.18 4.20 3.24
N THR A 138 -2.35 5.25 4.05
CA THR A 138 -3.50 5.34 4.97
C THR A 138 -4.80 5.50 4.19
N THR A 139 -4.82 6.29 3.12
CA THR A 139 -6.00 6.44 2.27
C THR A 139 -6.36 5.12 1.58
N LEU A 140 -5.38 4.36 1.07
CA LEU A 140 -5.62 3.02 0.54
C LEU A 140 -6.23 2.09 1.61
N THR A 141 -5.69 2.14 2.84
CA THR A 141 -6.20 1.36 3.97
C THR A 141 -7.61 1.81 4.42
N MET A 142 -7.92 3.11 4.35
CA MET A 142 -9.26 3.62 4.60
C MET A 142 -10.26 3.01 3.61
N VAL A 143 -9.96 3.06 2.31
CA VAL A 143 -10.85 2.54 1.26
C VAL A 143 -11.01 1.03 1.36
N VAL A 144 -9.93 0.27 1.61
CA VAL A 144 -10.08 -1.18 1.81
C VAL A 144 -10.88 -1.50 3.08
N GLY A 145 -10.77 -0.69 4.12
CA GLY A 145 -11.61 -0.76 5.31
C GLY A 145 -13.09 -0.60 4.98
N GLN A 146 -13.46 0.41 4.19
CA GLN A 146 -14.84 0.60 3.73
C GLN A 146 -15.34 -0.60 2.91
N ILE A 147 -14.51 -1.17 2.03
CA ILE A 147 -14.84 -2.39 1.27
C ILE A 147 -15.09 -3.57 2.21
N PHE A 148 -14.29 -3.73 3.25
CA PHE A 148 -14.48 -4.78 4.26
C PHE A 148 -15.74 -4.58 5.09
N VAL A 149 -16.05 -3.35 5.52
CA VAL A 149 -17.32 -3.01 6.18
C VAL A 149 -18.51 -3.37 5.28
N ALA A 150 -18.49 -2.96 4.02
CA ALA A 150 -19.56 -3.22 3.06
C ALA A 150 -19.77 -4.72 2.77
N ARG A 151 -18.85 -5.59 3.19
CA ARG A 151 -18.92 -7.05 3.02
C ARG A 151 -19.07 -7.81 4.33
N ASP A 152 -19.40 -7.10 5.41
CA ASP A 152 -19.56 -7.65 6.75
C ASP A 152 -18.32 -8.41 7.24
N VAL A 153 -17.13 -7.93 6.89
CA VAL A 153 -15.87 -8.53 7.32
C VAL A 153 -15.52 -7.98 8.71
N PRO A 154 -15.57 -8.80 9.78
CA PRO A 154 -15.44 -8.31 11.15
C PRO A 154 -13.98 -8.18 11.61
N GLU A 155 -13.02 -8.56 10.78
CA GLU A 155 -11.60 -8.54 11.12
C GLU A 155 -10.76 -8.16 9.92
N VAL A 156 -9.80 -7.25 10.12
CA VAL A 156 -8.83 -6.84 9.10
C VAL A 156 -7.43 -7.06 9.65
N CYS A 157 -6.60 -7.81 8.94
CA CYS A 157 -5.21 -8.05 9.31
C CYS A 157 -4.24 -7.51 8.26
N LEU A 158 -3.07 -7.11 8.72
CA LEU A 158 -1.90 -6.80 7.90
C LEU A 158 -0.64 -7.34 8.58
N HIS A 159 0.43 -7.47 7.81
CA HIS A 159 1.72 -7.95 8.30
C HIS A 159 2.77 -6.87 8.08
N PRO A 160 3.11 -6.07 9.11
CA PRO A 160 4.20 -5.12 8.99
C PRO A 160 5.52 -5.87 8.77
N LEU A 161 6.36 -5.35 7.89
CA LEU A 161 7.59 -6.03 7.46
C LEU A 161 8.85 -5.57 8.18
N ASP A 162 8.78 -4.48 8.93
CA ASP A 162 9.88 -3.97 9.75
C ASP A 162 9.36 -3.24 11.00
N GLU A 163 10.27 -2.90 11.92
CA GLU A 163 9.93 -2.26 13.20
C GLU A 163 9.27 -0.88 13.00
N ALA A 164 9.71 -0.12 11.99
CA ALA A 164 9.12 1.18 11.69
C ALA A 164 7.66 1.02 11.21
N ALA A 165 7.38 0.00 10.38
CA ALA A 165 6.03 -0.35 9.95
C ALA A 165 5.16 -0.87 11.09
N HIS A 166 5.73 -1.66 12.01
CA HIS A 166 5.02 -2.07 13.22
C HIS A 166 4.55 -0.86 14.04
N ARG A 167 5.46 0.09 14.32
CA ARG A 167 5.11 1.33 15.05
C ARG A 167 4.07 2.14 14.28
N PHE A 168 4.24 2.28 12.97
CA PHE A 168 3.35 3.03 12.09
C PHE A 168 1.90 2.51 12.15
N TRP A 169 1.71 1.19 12.04
CA TRP A 169 0.38 0.58 12.04
C TRP A 169 -0.22 0.47 13.45
N GLN A 170 0.61 0.28 14.47
CA GLN A 170 0.16 0.31 15.86
C GLN A 170 -0.44 1.67 16.23
N GLY A 171 0.21 2.77 15.83
CA GLY A 171 -0.31 4.13 16.01
C GLY A 171 -1.66 4.38 15.32
N ARG A 172 -2.02 3.55 14.34
CA ARG A 172 -3.28 3.60 13.58
C ARG A 172 -4.32 2.57 14.04
N GLY A 173 -4.07 1.95 15.20
CA GLY A 173 -5.02 1.04 15.83
C GLY A 173 -4.95 -0.40 15.34
N PHE A 174 -3.86 -0.82 14.69
CA PHE A 174 -3.57 -2.23 14.43
C PHE A 174 -2.67 -2.79 15.54
N PRO A 175 -3.22 -3.33 16.64
CA PRO A 175 -2.40 -3.97 17.66
C PRO A 175 -1.77 -5.27 17.13
N PRO A 176 -0.52 -5.59 17.50
CA PRO A 176 0.09 -6.86 17.16
C PRO A 176 -0.64 -8.01 17.87
N ARG A 177 -0.90 -9.12 17.17
CA ARG A 177 -1.43 -10.35 17.80
C ARG A 177 -0.38 -11.08 18.63
N THR A 178 0.84 -11.08 18.15
CA THR A 178 2.04 -11.65 18.78
C THR A 178 3.23 -10.77 18.39
N PRO A 179 4.34 -10.76 19.15
CA PRO A 179 5.59 -10.11 18.72
C PRO A 179 6.00 -10.62 17.33
N GLY A 180 6.24 -9.70 16.39
CA GLY A 180 6.56 -10.03 14.99
C GLY A 180 5.43 -10.68 14.17
N GLY A 181 4.22 -10.79 14.74
CA GLY A 181 3.06 -11.38 14.07
C GLY A 181 2.20 -10.37 13.31
N PRO A 182 1.10 -10.84 12.69
CA PRO A 182 0.13 -9.94 12.07
C PRO A 182 -0.45 -8.96 13.08
N ALA A 183 -0.66 -7.73 12.60
CA ALA A 183 -1.40 -6.71 13.32
C ALA A 183 -2.84 -6.70 12.80
N CYS A 184 -3.83 -6.74 13.70
CA CYS A 184 -5.22 -6.93 13.31
C CYS A 184 -6.18 -6.03 14.09
N ILE A 185 -7.16 -5.51 13.39
CA ILE A 185 -8.35 -4.87 13.95
C ILE A 185 -9.47 -5.91 13.99
N ARG A 186 -10.17 -6.00 15.13
CA ARG A 186 -11.27 -6.95 15.34
C ARG A 186 -12.51 -6.21 15.80
N GLY A 187 -13.66 -6.66 15.31
CA GLY A 187 -14.98 -6.16 15.64
C GLY A 187 -15.50 -5.20 14.57
N PRO A 188 -16.81 -5.25 14.26
CA PRO A 188 -17.40 -4.46 13.19
C PRO A 188 -17.30 -2.95 13.47
N VAL A 189 -17.35 -2.54 14.74
CA VAL A 189 -17.21 -1.13 15.15
C VAL A 189 -15.78 -0.65 14.88
N GLU A 190 -14.79 -1.44 15.24
CA GLU A 190 -13.39 -1.09 15.08
C GLU A 190 -12.99 -1.08 13.60
N VAL A 191 -13.50 -2.01 12.79
CA VAL A 191 -13.31 -2.01 11.34
C VAL A 191 -13.99 -0.78 10.70
N ALA A 192 -15.19 -0.40 11.14
CA ALA A 192 -15.84 0.84 10.68
C ALA A 192 -15.05 2.10 11.06
N GLN A 193 -14.41 2.10 12.23
CA GLN A 193 -13.52 3.19 12.67
C GLN A 193 -12.16 3.23 11.95
N LEU A 194 -11.83 2.22 11.13
CA LEU A 194 -10.59 2.24 10.35
C LEU A 194 -10.54 3.45 9.41
N ALA A 195 -11.69 3.81 8.81
CA ALA A 195 -11.76 4.95 7.92
C ALA A 195 -11.43 6.28 8.61
N ALA A 196 -11.93 6.47 9.84
CA ALA A 196 -11.59 7.65 10.64
C ALA A 196 -10.10 7.67 11.03
N ARG A 197 -9.57 6.54 11.51
CA ARG A 197 -8.17 6.43 11.98
C ARG A 197 -7.13 6.55 10.88
N CYS A 198 -7.47 6.12 9.67
CA CYS A 198 -6.61 6.24 8.49
C CYS A 198 -6.97 7.44 7.61
N GLY A 199 -7.97 8.23 8.00
CA GLY A 199 -8.33 9.50 7.40
C GLY A 199 -7.33 10.61 7.74
N HIS A 200 -7.54 11.80 7.17
CA HIS A 200 -6.58 12.92 7.18
C HIS A 200 -6.33 13.59 8.54
N GLU A 201 -6.93 13.12 9.61
CA GLU A 201 -6.87 13.77 10.93
C GLU A 201 -5.52 13.56 11.66
N HIS A 202 -4.68 12.66 11.17
CA HIS A 202 -3.33 12.39 11.71
C HIS A 202 -2.28 12.32 10.59
N PRO A 203 -1.85 13.47 10.02
CA PRO A 203 -0.78 13.46 9.02
C PRO A 203 0.52 12.93 9.64
N ASP A 204 1.17 12.01 8.93
CA ASP A 204 2.52 11.56 9.26
C ASP A 204 3.49 12.73 9.38
N LEU A 205 4.45 12.62 10.30
CA LEU A 205 5.47 13.65 10.45
C LEU A 205 6.21 13.85 9.10
N PRO A 206 6.33 15.11 8.62
CA PRO A 206 6.92 15.48 7.33
C PRO A 206 8.27 14.87 6.97
N ASP A 207 9.06 14.47 7.97
CA ASP A 207 10.41 13.94 7.84
C ASP A 207 10.48 12.41 7.80
N GLN A 208 9.39 11.69 8.06
CA GLN A 208 9.43 10.24 8.33
C GLN A 208 8.96 9.32 7.20
N GLY A 209 8.44 9.83 6.09
CA GLY A 209 7.86 8.98 5.05
C GLY A 209 6.56 8.29 5.45
N ASP A 210 5.87 7.63 4.51
CA ASP A 210 4.95 6.57 4.90
C ASP A 210 5.80 5.30 5.16
N SER A 211 5.93 4.89 6.43
CA SER A 211 6.54 3.60 6.80
C SER A 211 5.52 2.45 6.72
N LEU A 212 4.75 2.41 5.63
CA LEU A 212 3.57 1.56 5.45
C LEU A 212 3.88 0.10 5.08
N PHE A 213 5.14 -0.33 5.24
CA PHE A 213 5.67 -1.57 4.67
C PHE A 213 4.89 -2.81 5.15
N VAL A 214 4.08 -3.40 4.26
CA VAL A 214 3.17 -4.52 4.56
C VAL A 214 3.38 -5.68 3.59
N GLY A 215 3.51 -6.90 4.13
CA GLY A 215 3.65 -8.14 3.37
C GLY A 215 3.30 -9.39 4.18
N SER A 216 2.32 -10.18 3.75
CA SER A 216 2.04 -11.49 4.38
C SER A 216 3.00 -12.58 3.87
N PHE A 217 3.45 -13.50 4.74
CA PHE A 217 4.34 -14.62 4.38
C PHE A 217 3.89 -15.39 3.10
N GLU A 218 2.60 -15.73 2.98
CA GLU A 218 2.07 -16.43 1.80
C GLU A 218 2.12 -15.61 0.49
N ALA A 219 2.16 -14.28 0.61
CA ALA A 219 2.26 -13.36 -0.52
C ALA A 219 3.72 -12.96 -0.80
N THR A 220 4.55 -12.81 0.24
CA THR A 220 5.97 -12.47 0.12
C THR A 220 6.83 -13.63 -0.38
N GLU A 221 6.38 -14.88 -0.28
CA GLU A 221 6.99 -16.01 -0.99
C GLU A 221 6.81 -15.94 -2.52
N ARG A 222 5.75 -15.26 -2.99
CA ARG A 222 5.48 -15.04 -4.43
C ARG A 222 6.22 -13.84 -5.00
N VAL A 223 6.66 -12.94 -4.13
CA VAL A 223 7.47 -11.77 -4.43
C VAL A 223 8.91 -12.26 -4.65
N ARG A 224 9.44 -12.11 -5.87
CA ARG A 224 10.83 -12.50 -6.18
C ARG A 224 11.79 -11.48 -5.60
N LEU A 225 11.97 -11.46 -4.28
CA LEU A 225 12.99 -10.65 -3.63
C LEU A 225 14.11 -11.55 -3.11
N PRO A 226 15.23 -11.68 -3.86
CA PRO A 226 16.45 -12.30 -3.35
C PRO A 226 16.94 -11.65 -2.04
N ARG A 227 16.56 -10.39 -1.79
CA ARG A 227 17.12 -9.51 -0.75
C ARG A 227 16.26 -9.37 0.52
N LEU A 228 14.99 -9.80 0.55
CA LEU A 228 14.21 -9.80 1.80
C LEU A 228 14.57 -10.98 2.72
N LYS A 229 15.30 -11.98 2.24
CA LYS A 229 15.72 -13.15 3.04
C LYS A 229 16.59 -12.80 4.27
N GLY A 230 17.06 -11.56 4.39
CA GLY A 230 17.82 -11.05 5.54
C GLY A 230 17.10 -10.01 6.40
N LEU A 231 15.81 -9.75 6.17
CA LEU A 231 15.01 -8.81 6.95
C LEU A 231 14.03 -9.49 7.93
N TYR A 232 14.01 -10.83 7.95
CA TYR A 232 13.22 -11.66 8.86
C TYR A 232 14.12 -12.46 9.79
#